data_AF-A0A940P100-F1
#
_entry.id   AF-A0A940P100-F1
#
_cell.length_a   1.000
_cell.length_b   1.000
_cell.length_c   1.000
_cell.angle_alpha   90.00
_cell.angle_beta   90.00
_cell.angle_gamma   90.00
#
_symmetry.space_group_name_H-M   'P 1'
#
loop_
_entity.id
_entity.type
_entity.pdbx_description
1 polymer ?
#
loop_
_entity_poly.entity_id
_entity_poly.type
_entity_poly.pdbx_seq_one_letter_code
_entity_poly.pdbx_strand_id
1 'polypeptide(L)'
;MAISTFMRKEIKFMLSMEQYEALLGEIHKYMDPDKFCVGGKDYGIYNLYYDTPDDYLIRTSLEKPYYKEKIRLRSYYSPAAPSDKVFLEIKKKVG
;
A
#
# COMPACT_ATOMS: atom_id res chain seq x y z
N MET A 1 -8.34 30.78 -12.87
CA MET A 1 -7.16 30.80 -11.97
C MET A 1 -6.65 29.38 -11.84
N ALA A 2 -5.39 29.12 -12.18
CA ALA A 2 -4.79 27.80 -12.00
C ALA A 2 -4.54 27.57 -10.51
N ILE A 3 -4.94 26.41 -9.98
CA ILE A 3 -4.61 25.99 -8.61
C ILE A 3 -3.08 25.77 -8.59
N SER A 4 -2.34 26.68 -7.95
CA SER A 4 -0.87 26.61 -7.87
C SER A 4 -0.36 25.80 -6.67
N THR A 5 -1.23 25.45 -5.73
CA THR A 5 -0.89 24.72 -4.53
C THR A 5 -1.87 23.56 -4.31
N PHE A 6 -1.33 22.36 -4.17
CA PHE A 6 -2.08 21.14 -3.89
C PHE A 6 -1.63 20.57 -2.54
N MET A 7 -2.60 20.19 -1.71
CA MET A 7 -2.33 19.52 -0.43
C MET A 7 -2.77 18.06 -0.52
N ARG A 8 -1.82 17.13 -0.43
CA ARG A 8 -2.12 15.71 -0.32
C ARG A 8 -2.49 15.37 1.11
N LYS A 9 -3.63 14.72 1.32
CA LYS A 9 -4.02 14.10 2.59
C LYS A 9 -4.16 12.59 2.38
N GLU A 10 -3.62 11.80 3.31
CA GLU A 10 -3.79 10.35 3.35
C GLU A 10 -4.42 9.99 4.70
N ILE A 11 -5.65 9.47 4.67
CA ILE A 11 -6.44 9.12 5.86
C ILE A 11 -6.79 7.63 5.76
N LYS A 12 -6.67 6.91 6.88
CA LYS A 12 -6.90 5.45 6.95
C LYS A 12 -7.99 5.15 7.97
N PHE A 13 -8.89 4.25 7.60
CA PHE A 13 -9.99 3.79 8.43
C PHE A 13 -9.91 2.28 8.59
N MET A 14 -10.24 1.79 9.79
CA MET A 14 -10.57 0.38 9.98
C MET A 14 -12.05 0.22 9.70
N LEU A 15 -12.42 -0.71 8.83
CA LEU A 15 -13.81 -0.93 8.41
C LEU A 15 -14.26 -2.33 8.84
N SER A 16 -15.52 -2.44 9.27
CA SER A 16 -16.22 -3.73 9.28
C SER A 16 -16.54 -4.15 7.84
N MET A 17 -16.87 -5.44 7.64
CA MET A 17 -17.27 -5.92 6.32
C MET A 17 -18.52 -5.20 5.79
N GLU A 18 -19.50 -4.93 6.66
CA GLU A 18 -20.70 -4.17 6.32
C GLU A 18 -20.37 -2.75 5.85
N GLN A 19 -19.46 -2.05 6.54
CA GLN A 19 -19.01 -0.72 6.14
C GLN A 19 -18.25 -0.74 4.81
N TYR A 20 -17.44 -1.78 4.58
CA TYR A 20 -16.70 -1.96 3.34
C TYR A 20 -17.65 -2.10 2.13
N GLU A 21 -18.66 -2.97 2.24
CA GLU A 21 -19.64 -3.19 1.16
C GLU A 21 -20.46 -1.93 0.86
N ALA A 22 -20.94 -1.24 1.91
CA ALA A 22 -21.65 0.02 1.77
C ALA A 22 -20.78 1.10 1.10
N LEU A 23 -19.51 1.22 1.52
CA LEU A 23 -18.58 2.19 0.96
C LEU A 23 -18.27 1.90 -0.51
N LEU A 24 -18.06 0.63 -0.87
CA LEU A 24 -17.76 0.23 -2.25
C LEU A 24 -18.90 0.64 -3.20
N GLY A 25 -20.16 0.46 -2.77
CA GLY A 25 -21.33 0.91 -3.52
C GLY A 25 -21.39 2.43 -3.75
N GLU A 26 -20.92 3.24 -2.81
CA GLU A 26 -20.80 4.70 -2.99
C GLU A 26 -19.61 5.08 -3.88
N ILE A 27 -18.44 4.45 -3.69
CA ILE A 27 -17.22 4.76 -4.46
C ILE A 27 -17.47 4.58 -5.97
N HIS A 28 -18.16 3.52 -6.38
CA HIS A 28 -18.47 3.25 -7.78
C HIS A 28 -19.35 4.32 -8.46
N LYS A 29 -20.01 5.20 -7.70
CA LYS A 29 -20.78 6.32 -8.26
C LYS A 29 -19.90 7.52 -8.65
N TYR A 30 -18.70 7.62 -8.08
CA TYR A 30 -17.83 8.79 -8.21
C TYR A 30 -16.44 8.46 -8.79
N MET A 31 -16.03 7.20 -8.80
CA MET A 31 -14.70 6.75 -9.21
C MET A 31 -14.77 5.50 -10.08
N ASP A 32 -13.91 5.46 -11.10
CA ASP A 32 -13.71 4.28 -11.94
C ASP A 32 -12.58 3.40 -11.37
N PRO A 33 -12.66 2.06 -11.54
CA PRO A 33 -11.54 1.17 -11.28
C PRO A 33 -10.30 1.58 -12.07
N ASP A 34 -9.11 1.36 -11.51
CA ASP A 34 -7.89 1.63 -12.25
C ASP A 34 -7.70 0.63 -13.42
N LYS A 35 -6.80 0.98 -14.34
CA LYS A 35 -6.54 0.21 -15.58
C LYS A 35 -6.07 -1.23 -15.37
N PHE A 36 -5.62 -1.60 -14.17
CA PHE A 36 -5.17 -2.94 -13.81
C PHE A 36 -6.29 -3.80 -13.22
N CYS A 37 -7.46 -3.24 -12.92
CA CYS A 37 -8.67 -4.00 -12.56
C CYS A 37 -9.30 -4.67 -13.81
N VAL A 38 -8.58 -5.61 -14.41
CA VAL A 38 -8.95 -6.25 -15.68
C VAL A 38 -10.23 -7.08 -15.51
N GLY A 39 -11.24 -6.79 -16.33
CA GLY A 39 -12.53 -7.49 -16.27
C GLY A 39 -13.33 -7.20 -15.00
N GLY A 40 -13.08 -6.04 -14.36
CA GLY A 40 -13.75 -5.65 -13.12
C GLY A 40 -13.31 -6.46 -11.90
N LYS A 41 -12.18 -7.16 -11.99
CA LYS A 41 -11.64 -7.98 -10.91
C LYS A 41 -10.58 -7.21 -10.13
N ASP A 42 -10.56 -7.46 -8.83
CA ASP A 42 -9.48 -7.03 -7.96
C ASP A 42 -8.17 -7.75 -8.31
N TYR A 43 -7.05 -7.12 -7.97
CA TYR A 43 -5.73 -7.71 -8.09
C TYR A 43 -5.03 -7.76 -6.74
N GLY A 44 -4.30 -8.84 -6.50
CA GLY A 44 -3.57 -9.05 -5.25
C GLY A 44 -2.33 -8.16 -5.15
N ILE A 45 -2.03 -7.70 -3.93
CA ILE A 45 -0.76 -7.04 -3.61
C ILE A 45 -0.08 -7.82 -2.49
N TYR A 46 1.02 -8.46 -2.81
CA TYR A 46 1.80 -9.28 -1.88
C TYR A 46 3.07 -8.53 -1.50
N ASN A 47 3.36 -8.42 -0.20
CA ASN A 47 4.56 -7.73 0.27
C ASN A 47 5.30 -8.63 1.27
N LEU A 48 6.58 -8.87 1.03
CA LEU A 48 7.52 -9.45 1.99
C LEU A 48 8.34 -8.32 2.59
N TYR A 49 8.26 -8.10 3.90
CA TYR A 49 9.10 -7.12 4.59
C TYR A 49 10.40 -7.78 5.03
N TYR A 50 11.53 -7.14 4.74
CA TYR A 50 12.82 -7.57 5.25
C TYR A 50 13.08 -6.97 6.62
N ASP A 51 13.69 -7.78 7.47
CA ASP A 51 14.21 -7.37 8.76
C ASP A 51 15.63 -7.93 8.96
N THR A 52 16.27 -7.52 10.04
CA THR A 52 17.52 -8.13 10.50
C THR A 52 17.22 -9.39 11.33
N PRO A 53 18.20 -10.30 11.52
CA PRO A 53 18.00 -11.49 12.36
C PRO A 53 17.58 -11.20 13.81
N ASP A 54 17.82 -9.99 14.31
CA ASP A 54 17.49 -9.52 15.65
C ASP A 54 16.28 -8.55 15.69
N ASP A 55 15.45 -8.55 14.64
CA ASP A 55 14.22 -7.74 14.52
C ASP A 55 14.45 -6.24 14.75
N TYR A 56 15.61 -5.73 14.36
CA TYR A 56 16.01 -4.35 14.63
C TYR A 56 15.08 -3.36 13.92
N LEU A 57 14.74 -3.59 12.65
CA LEU A 57 13.97 -2.62 11.86
C LEU A 57 12.54 -2.47 12.38
N ILE A 58 11.88 -3.57 12.78
CA ILE A 58 10.54 -3.47 13.37
C ILE A 58 10.57 -2.82 14.75
N ARG A 59 11.51 -3.17 15.64
CA ARG A 59 11.63 -2.56 16.97
C ARG A 59 11.87 -1.05 16.85
N THR A 60 12.86 -0.64 16.06
CA THR A 60 13.13 0.76 15.77
C THR A 60 11.92 1.44 15.12
N SER A 61 11.21 0.80 14.19
CA SER A 61 9.99 1.39 13.61
C SER A 61 8.89 1.65 14.66
N LEU A 62 8.75 0.78 15.67
CA LEU A 62 7.74 0.89 16.74
C LEU A 62 8.08 1.98 17.77
N GLU A 63 9.36 2.26 17.99
CA GLU A 63 9.85 3.37 18.83
C GLU A 63 9.53 4.75 18.23
N LYS A 64 9.11 4.81 16.96
CA LYS A 64 8.77 6.04 16.22
C LYS A 64 9.93 7.08 16.23
N PRO A 65 11.15 6.70 15.85
CA PRO A 65 12.25 7.63 15.69
C PRO A 65 11.92 8.67 14.61
N TYR A 66 12.63 9.80 14.66
CA TYR A 66 12.54 10.86 13.66
C TYR A 66 12.76 10.37 12.23
N TYR A 67 13.60 9.35 12.08
CA TYR A 67 13.86 8.71 10.80
C TYR A 67 13.60 7.21 10.87
N LYS A 68 12.87 6.68 9.88
CA LYS A 68 12.73 5.23 9.72
C LYS A 68 12.62 4.80 8.28
N GLU A 69 13.07 3.58 8.02
CA GLU A 69 13.00 2.93 6.73
C GLU A 69 12.27 1.59 6.84
N LYS A 70 11.63 1.18 5.75
CA LYS A 70 11.09 -0.17 5.58
C LYS A 70 11.46 -0.67 4.20
N ILE A 71 12.10 -1.83 4.14
CA ILE A 71 12.43 -2.52 2.89
C ILE A 71 11.36 -3.59 2.66
N ARG A 72 10.81 -3.66 1.45
CA ARG A 72 9.86 -4.69 1.07
C ARG A 72 10.07 -5.19 -0.35
N LEU A 73 9.91 -6.48 -0.57
CA LEU A 73 9.73 -7.05 -1.90
C LEU A 73 8.22 -7.14 -2.18
N ARG A 74 7.76 -6.48 -3.25
CA ARG A 74 6.37 -6.49 -3.68
C ARG A 74 6.17 -7.34 -4.93
N SER A 75 5.14 -8.16 -4.92
CA SER A 75 4.62 -8.90 -6.07
C SER A 75 3.14 -8.60 -6.27
N TYR A 76 2.70 -8.62 -7.53
CA TYR A 76 1.28 -8.61 -7.92
C TYR A 76 0.79 -10.00 -8.38
N TYR A 77 1.67 -11.00 -8.31
CA TYR A 77 1.41 -12.39 -8.67
C TYR A 77 1.52 -13.28 -7.45
N SER A 78 0.64 -14.28 -7.34
CA SER A 78 0.71 -15.32 -6.32
C SER A 78 0.14 -16.65 -6.85
N PRO A 79 0.95 -17.72 -6.92
CA PRO A 79 2.40 -17.72 -6.72
C PRO A 79 3.11 -16.91 -7.82
N ALA A 80 4.24 -16.28 -7.49
CA ALA A 80 5.08 -15.62 -8.49
C ALA A 80 6.06 -16.63 -9.10
N ALA A 81 6.17 -16.66 -10.42
CA ALA A 81 7.17 -17.43 -11.15
C ALA A 81 8.56 -16.75 -11.09
N PRO A 82 9.67 -17.49 -11.29
CA PRO A 82 11.01 -16.90 -11.31
C PRO A 82 11.22 -15.81 -12.38
N SER A 83 10.45 -15.86 -13.47
CA SER A 83 10.46 -14.87 -14.54
C SER A 83 9.56 -13.66 -14.26
N ASP A 84 8.69 -13.72 -13.24
CA ASP A 84 7.74 -12.66 -12.96
C ASP A 84 8.46 -11.45 -12.36
N LYS A 85 7.99 -10.28 -12.78
CA LYS A 85 8.54 -9.02 -12.32
C LYS A 85 8.09 -8.76 -10.88
N VAL A 86 9.05 -8.68 -9.97
CA VAL A 86 8.88 -8.23 -8.60
C VAL A 86 9.60 -6.91 -8.36
N PHE A 87 9.18 -6.18 -7.33
CA PHE A 87 9.68 -4.84 -7.04
C PHE A 87 10.32 -4.81 -5.66
N LEU A 88 11.64 -4.58 -5.61
CA LEU A 88 12.31 -4.26 -4.35
C LEU A 88 12.13 -2.77 -4.07
N GLU A 89 11.40 -2.46 -3.01
CA GLU A 89 11.00 -1.10 -2.65
C GLU A 89 11.56 -0.68 -1.29
N ILE A 90 11.85 0.61 -1.15
CA ILE A 90 12.22 1.24 0.12
C ILE A 90 11.24 2.38 0.45
N LYS A 91 10.70 2.36 1.67
CA LYS A 91 9.87 3.45 2.20
C LYS A 91 10.63 4.16 3.32
N LYS A 92 11.00 5.42 3.07
CA LYS A 92 11.64 6.30 4.06
C LYS A 92 10.59 7.25 4.66
N LYS A 93 10.64 7.49 5.96
CA LYS A 93 9.83 8.50 6.65
C LYS A 93 10.74 9.37 7.50
N VAL A 94 10.59 10.68 7.31
CA VAL A 94 11.19 11.72 8.16
C VAL A 94 10.04 12.41 8.89
N GLY A 95 10.18 12.59 10.21
CA GLY A 95 9.18 13.23 11.07
C GLY A 95 8.29 12.26 11.85
#